data_AF-A0A3N5LJ34-F1
#
_entry.id   AF-A0A3N5LJ34-F1
#
_cell.length_a   1.000
_cell.length_b   1.000
_cell.length_c   1.000
_cell.angle_alpha   90.00
_cell.angle_beta   90.00
_cell.angle_gamma   90.00
#
_symmetry.space_group_name_H-M   'P 1'
#
loop_
_entity.id
_entity.type
_entity.pdbx_description
1 polymer ?
#
loop_
_entity_poly.entity_id
_entity_poly.type
_entity_poly.pdbx_seq_one_letter_code
_entity_poly.pdbx_strand_id
1 'polypeptide(L)' 'MELTSLNFHKGDIVRLKSGSPQMTIQAITNNGLVDCIWFDKDGKHVESFPVETLEKVDSNESSISFQLREKRY' A
#
# COMPACT_ATOMS: atom_id res chain seq x y z
N MET A 1 10.89 -13.58 17.20
CA MET A 1 11.39 -12.48 16.37
C MET A 1 10.35 -12.32 15.27
N GLU A 2 9.38 -11.43 15.46
CA GLU A 2 8.28 -11.27 14.50
C GLU A 2 8.80 -10.57 13.26
N LEU A 3 9.09 -11.35 12.22
CA LEU A 3 9.24 -10.85 10.87
C LEU A 3 7.82 -10.56 10.38
N THR A 4 7.28 -9.38 10.74
CA THR A 4 6.03 -8.91 10.14
C THR A 4 6.23 -8.83 8.64
N SER A 5 5.75 -9.85 7.94
CA SER A 5 5.72 -9.90 6.50
C SER A 5 4.79 -8.79 6.05
N LEU A 6 5.34 -7.60 5.80
CA LEU A 6 4.62 -6.53 5.12
C LEU A 6 4.32 -7.04 3.72
N ASN A 7 3.16 -7.67 3.57
CA ASN A 7 2.66 -8.15 2.30
C ASN A 7 2.22 -6.95 1.48
N PHE A 8 3.19 -6.33 0.82
CA PHE A 8 2.96 -5.32 -0.18
C PHE A 8 2.39 -5.97 -1.44
N HIS A 9 1.36 -5.36 -2.00
CA HIS A 9 0.76 -5.76 -3.26
C HIS A 9 0.71 -4.58 -4.22
N LYS A 10 0.70 -4.89 -5.52
CA LYS A 10 0.41 -3.88 -6.54
C LYS A 10 -0.96 -3.24 -6.25
N GLY A 11 -1.00 -1.91 -6.25
CA GLY A 11 -2.17 -1.11 -5.91
C GLY A 11 -2.24 -0.66 -4.45
N ASP A 12 -1.41 -1.21 -3.56
CA ASP A 12 -1.34 -0.71 -2.19
C ASP A 12 -0.86 0.75 -2.16
N ILE A 13 -1.47 1.53 -1.26
CA ILE A 13 -1.00 2.88 -0.94
C ILE A 13 0.07 2.77 0.14
N VAL A 14 1.22 3.36 -0.13
CA VAL A 14 2.41 3.32 0.72
C VAL A 14 3.03 4.71 0.88
N ARG A 15 3.94 4.83 1.84
CA ARG A 15 4.71 6.04 2.11
C ARG A 15 6.12 5.65 2.56
N LEU A 16 7.13 6.49 2.31
CA LEU A 16 8.41 6.36 3.01
C LEU A 16 8.23 6.68 4.49
N LYS A 17 8.85 5.89 5.36
CA LYS A 17 8.89 6.11 6.82
C LYS A 17 9.48 7.46 7.22
N SER A 18 10.27 8.10 6.35
CA SER A 18 10.81 9.46 6.54
C SER A 18 9.78 10.56 6.29
N GLY A 19 8.64 10.25 5.65
CA GLY A 19 7.53 11.18 5.48
C GLY A 19 7.25 11.66 4.06
N SER A 20 7.46 10.84 3.01
CA SER A 20 7.15 11.19 1.61
C SER A 20 5.66 11.48 1.36
N PRO A 21 5.24 11.98 0.18
CA PRO A 21 3.85 11.86 -0.24
C PRO A 21 3.38 10.39 -0.24
N GLN A 22 2.07 10.19 -0.19
CA GLN A 22 1.46 8.88 -0.42
C GLN A 22 1.70 8.47 -1.88
N MET A 23 2.07 7.21 -2.07
CA MET A 23 2.40 6.63 -3.38
C MET A 23 1.63 5.34 -3.55
N THR A 24 1.44 4.92 -4.80
CA THR A 24 0.83 3.63 -5.13
C THR A 24 1.90 2.66 -5.61
N ILE A 25 1.86 1.40 -5.18
CA ILE A 25 2.74 0.37 -5.73
C ILE A 25 2.32 0.04 -7.16
N GLN A 26 3.18 0.31 -8.13
CA GLN A 26 2.99 -0.03 -9.54
C GLN A 26 3.50 -1.43 -9.87
N ALA A 27 4.65 -1.82 -9.32
CA ALA A 27 5.26 -3.12 -9.53
C ALA A 27 6.10 -3.54 -8.32
N ILE A 28 6.24 -4.85 -8.12
CA ILE A 28 7.10 -5.45 -7.10
C ILE A 28 8.16 -6.26 -7.84
N THR A 29 9.42 -6.00 -7.53
CA THR A 29 10.55 -6.69 -8.15
C THR A 29 11.13 -7.72 -7.18
N ASN A 30 11.68 -8.81 -7.72
CA ASN A 30 12.18 -9.94 -6.91
C ASN A 30 13.43 -9.62 -6.07
N ASN A 31 14.00 -8.42 -6.22
CA ASN A 31 15.20 -7.96 -5.49
C ASN A 31 14.87 -7.15 -4.22
N GLY A 32 13.61 -7.14 -3.76
CA GLY A 32 13.20 -6.40 -2.57
C GLY A 32 13.00 -4.89 -2.80
N LEU A 33 12.95 -4.47 -4.06
CA LEU A 33 12.51 -3.13 -4.44
C LEU A 33 11.04 -3.13 -4.87
N VAL A 34 10.45 -1.96 -4.78
CA VAL A 34 9.06 -1.71 -5.18
C VAL A 34 9.01 -0.43 -5.98
N ASP A 35 8.45 -0.50 -7.18
CA ASP A 35 8.23 0.66 -8.02
C ASP A 35 6.97 1.36 -7.55
N CYS A 36 7.12 2.59 -7.10
CA CYS A 36 6.06 3.45 -6.60
C CYS A 36 5.74 4.54 -7.62
N ILE A 37 4.45 4.81 -7.81
CA ILE A 37 3.94 5.89 -8.65
C ILE A 37 3.11 6.86 -7.81
N TRP A 38 3.32 8.16 -8.02
CA TRP A 38 2.47 9.21 -7.47
C TRP A 38 2.36 10.39 -8.44
N PHE A 39 1.43 11.29 -8.14
CA PHE A 39 1.18 12.49 -8.93
C PHE A 39 1.24 13.71 -8.02
N ASP A 40 1.92 14.75 -8.47
CA ASP A 40 1.91 16.07 -7.84
C ASP A 40 1.72 17.17 -8.90
N LYS A 41 1.99 18.43 -8.52
CA LYS A 41 1.89 19.60 -9.41
C LYS A 41 2.85 19.54 -10.61
N ASP A 42 3.96 18.83 -10.48
CA ASP A 42 5.01 18.72 -11.49
C ASP A 42 4.78 17.51 -12.41
N GLY A 43 3.85 16.61 -12.02
CA GLY A 43 3.30 15.57 -12.88
C GLY A 43 3.38 14.18 -12.27
N LYS A 44 3.58 13.18 -13.13
CA LYS A 44 3.72 11.78 -12.76
C LYS A 44 5.17 11.49 -12.35
N HIS A 45 5.35 10.90 -11.19
CA HIS A 45 6.63 10.39 -10.70
C HIS A 45 6.61 8.88 -10.59
N VAL A 46 7.73 8.24 -10.91
CA VAL A 46 7.92 6.79 -10.75
C VAL A 46 9.31 6.57 -10.18
N GLU A 47 9.40 5.97 -9.01
CA GLU A 47 10.68 5.70 -8.33
C GLU A 47 10.65 4.35 -7.62
N SER A 48 11.81 3.71 -7.54
CA SER A 48 11.98 2.41 -6.89
C SER A 48 12.51 2.57 -5.47
N PHE A 49 11.83 1.98 -4.48
CA PHE A 49 12.25 2.02 -3.08
C PHE A 49 12.40 0.63 -2.49
N PRO A 50 13.33 0.42 -1.54
CA PRO A 50 13.39 -0.81 -0.76
C PRO A 50 12.11 -1.02 0.05
N VAL A 51 11.59 -2.25 0.08
CA VAL A 51 10.39 -2.59 0.87
C VAL A 51 10.49 -2.18 2.34
N GLU A 52 11.70 -2.21 2.90
CA GLU A 52 11.98 -1.90 4.30
C GLU A 52 11.86 -0.41 4.65
N THR A 53 11.94 0.49 3.66
CA THR A 53 11.78 1.93 3.86
C THR A 53 10.32 2.39 3.75
N LEU A 54 9.44 1.50 3.28
CA LEU A 54 8.02 1.78 3.07
C LEU A 54 7.17 1.36 4.27
N GLU A 55 6.09 2.09 4.47
CA GLU A 55 4.97 1.74 5.34
C GLU A 55 3.67 1.74 4.53
N LYS A 56 2.79 0.78 4.79
CA LYS A 56 1.47 0.73 4.16
C LYS A 56 0.58 1.77 4.82
N VAL A 57 -0.10 2.58 4.01
CA VAL A 57 -1.10 3.51 4.50
C VAL A 57 -2.45 2.84 4.35
N ASP A 58 -2.92 2.24 5.43
CA ASP A 58 -4.28 1.69 5.46
C ASP A 58 -5.25 2.84 5.25
N SER A 59 -5.88 2.84 4.08
CA SER A 59 -7.15 3.54 3.91
C SER A 59 -8.09 2.81 4.84
N ASN A 60 -8.52 3.46 5.91
CA ASN A 60 -9.40 2.89 6.91
C ASN A 60 -10.70 2.39 6.24
N GLU A 61 -10.69 1.15 5.75
CA GLU A 61 -11.86 0.35 5.42
C GLU A 61 -12.54 0.09 6.77
N SER A 62 -13.30 1.09 7.20
CA SER A 62 -14.28 0.96 8.26
C SER A 62 -15.07 -0.29 7.96
N SER A 63 -14.95 -1.27 8.85
CA SER A 63 -15.50 -2.61 8.74
C SER A 63 -16.94 -2.57 8.21
N ILE A 64 -17.15 -2.75 6.91
CA ILE A 64 -18.48 -3.04 6.38
C ILE A 64 -18.76 -4.47 6.79
N SER A 65 -19.29 -4.63 8.00
CA SER A 65 -19.96 -5.85 8.41
C SER A 65 -21.19 -6.01 7.52
N PHE A 66 -21.06 -6.78 6.45
CA PHE A 66 -22.21 -7.35 5.76
C PHE A 66 -22.85 -8.35 6.73
N GLN A 67 -23.71 -7.83 7.62
CA GLN A 67 -24.64 -8.65 8.39
C GLN A 67 -25.56 -9.35 7.38
N LEU A 68 -25.26 -10.60 7.06
CA LEU A 68 -26.18 -11.49 6.36
C LEU A 68 -27.48 -11.50 7.17
N ARG A 69 -28.51 -10.80 6.69
CA ARG A 69 -29.84 -10.92 7.27
C ARG A 69 -30.33 -12.32 6.95
N GLU A 70 -30.24 -13.21 7.92
CA GLU A 70 -30.81 -14.55 7.79
C GLU A 70 -32.27 -14.43 7.37
N LYS A 71 -32.58 -15.18 6.31
CA LYS A 71 -33.93 -15.33 5.75
C LYS A 71 -34.88 -15.73 6.88
N ARG A 72 -35.87 -14.88 7.17
CA ARG A 72 -37.06 -15.33 7.89
C ARG A 72 -38.01 -15.94 6.87
N TYR A 73 -38.35 -17.19 7.14
CA TYR A 73 -39.33 -18.04 6.48
C TYR A 73 -40.73 -17.41 6.54
#